data_AF-A0ABD5WCU4-F1
#
_entry.id   AF-A0ABD5WCU4-F1
#
_cell.length_a   1.000
_cell.length_b   1.000
_cell.length_c   1.000
_cell.angle_alpha   90.00
_cell.angle_beta   90.00
_cell.angle_gamma   90.00
#
_symmetry.space_group_name_H-M   'P 1'
#
loop_
_entity.id
_entity.type
_entity.pdbx_description
1 polymer ?
#
loop_
_entity_poly.entity_id
_entity_poly.type
_entity_poly.pdbx_seq_one_letter_code
_entity_poly.pdbx_strand_id
1 'polypeptide(L)' 'MSGVDAYTCDSCGAVFAADEATRTATVGDLDSDTWQTLCCPACGARVKTVFVGDD' A
#
# COMPACT_ATOMS: atom_id res chain seq x y z
N MET A 1 -6.16 7.61 19.09
CA MET A 1 -6.71 6.54 18.24
C MET A 1 -6.22 6.83 16.84
N SER A 2 -5.06 6.29 16.47
CA SER A 2 -4.45 6.55 15.16
C SER A 2 -5.37 5.96 14.09
N GLY A 3 -5.79 6.81 13.16
CA GLY A 3 -6.77 6.47 12.14
C GLY A 3 -6.26 5.32 11.28
N VAL A 4 -7.12 4.33 11.04
CA VAL A 4 -6.90 3.38 9.97
C VAL A 4 -6.98 4.17 8.66
N ASP A 5 -5.85 4.49 8.04
CA ASP A 5 -5.82 5.06 6.70
C ASP A 5 -6.44 4.04 5.74
N ALA A 6 -7.72 4.25 5.42
CA ALA A 6 -8.46 3.43 4.48
C ALA A 6 -8.15 3.92 3.05
N TYR A 7 -7.71 3.00 2.21
CA TYR A 7 -7.37 3.23 0.81
C TYR A 7 -8.49 2.74 -0.09
N THR A 8 -8.89 3.59 -1.04
CA THR A 8 -9.82 3.20 -2.09
C THR A 8 -9.04 2.91 -3.37
N CYS A 9 -9.30 1.77 -3.99
CA CYS A 9 -8.74 1.45 -5.30
C CYS A 9 -9.54 2.14 -6.41
N ASP A 10 -8.91 3.02 -7.19
CA ASP A 10 -9.55 3.63 -8.35
C ASP A 10 -9.88 2.64 -9.47
N SER A 11 -9.23 1.47 -9.49
CA SER A 11 -9.40 0.48 -10.55
C SER A 11 -10.61 -0.43 -10.36
N CYS A 12 -10.98 -0.74 -9.11
CA CYS A 12 -12.11 -1.64 -8.80
C CYS A 12 -13.10 -1.06 -7.78
N GLY A 13 -12.79 0.08 -7.17
CA GLY A 13 -13.62 0.73 -6.15
C GLY A 13 -13.53 0.08 -4.76
N ALA A 14 -12.69 -0.92 -4.55
CA ALA A 14 -12.55 -1.58 -3.26
C ALA A 14 -11.91 -0.66 -2.22
N VAL A 15 -12.46 -0.63 -1.01
CA VAL A 15 -11.92 0.12 0.14
C VAL A 15 -11.28 -0.90 1.10
N PHE A 16 -10.02 -0.69 1.46
CA PHE A 16 -9.23 -1.59 2.30
C PHE A 16 -8.25 -0.81 3.18
N ALA A 17 -7.84 -1.37 4.32
CA ALA A 17 -6.89 -0.71 5.21
C ALA A 17 -5.42 -0.87 4.78
N ALA A 18 -4.54 -0.02 5.31
CA ALA A 18 -3.09 -0.07 5.06
C ALA A 18 -2.44 -1.42 5.42
N ASP A 19 -3.00 -2.12 6.40
CA ASP A 19 -2.55 -3.45 6.86
C ASP A 19 -3.09 -4.59 5.99
N GLU A 20 -4.28 -4.43 5.41
CA GLU A 20 -4.88 -5.38 4.47
C GLU A 20 -4.29 -5.28 3.06
N ALA A 21 -3.69 -4.15 2.73
CA ALA A 21 -3.02 -3.92 1.46
C ALA A 21 -1.92 -4.96 1.23
N THR A 22 -1.88 -5.55 0.04
CA THR A 22 -0.76 -6.43 -0.33
C THR A 22 0.48 -5.56 -0.53
N ARG A 23 1.34 -5.57 0.49
CA ARG A 23 2.64 -4.91 0.49
C ARG A 23 3.59 -5.71 -0.39
N THR A 24 4.01 -5.10 -1.49
CA THR A 24 5.00 -5.72 -2.37
C THR A 24 6.30 -4.93 -2.29
N ALA A 25 7.42 -5.65 -2.29
CA ALA A 25 8.74 -5.03 -2.42
C ALA A 25 8.73 -4.10 -3.63
N THR A 26 9.30 -2.92 -3.47
CA THR A 26 9.38 -1.89 -4.51
C THR A 26 9.98 -2.45 -5.80
N VAL A 27 9.41 -2.03 -6.94
CA VAL A 27 10.02 -2.26 -8.25
C VAL A 27 11.09 -1.18 -8.44
N GLY A 28 12.36 -1.54 -8.25
CA GLY A 28 13.54 -0.68 -8.48
C GLY A 28 14.55 -0.67 -7.31
N ASP A 29 15.63 0.09 -7.47
CA ASP A 29 16.73 0.31 -6.48
C ASP A 29 16.28 1.11 -5.21
N LEU A 30 14.98 1.18 -4.94
CA LEU A 30 14.45 1.83 -3.75
C LEU A 30 14.44 0.83 -2.60
N ASP A 31 15.05 1.20 -1.48
CA ASP A 31 15.08 0.41 -0.24
C ASP A 31 13.67 -0.11 0.12
N SER A 32 13.50 -1.42 0.00
CA SER A 32 12.22 -2.12 0.20
C SER A 32 11.76 -2.12 1.67
N ASP A 33 12.68 -1.79 2.58
CA ASP A 33 12.43 -1.62 4.01
C ASP A 33 11.81 -0.25 4.34
N THR A 34 12.09 0.80 3.55
CA THR A 34 11.57 2.16 3.79
C THR A 34 10.41 2.51 2.87
N TRP A 35 10.37 1.96 1.66
CA TRP A 35 9.33 2.26 0.69
C TRP A 35 8.57 0.99 0.34
N GLN A 36 7.24 1.02 0.49
CA GLN A 36 6.40 -0.10 0.10
C GLN A 36 5.26 0.35 -0.80
N THR A 37 4.98 -0.48 -1.79
CA THR A 37 3.88 -0.28 -2.70
C THR A 37 2.65 -1.02 -2.18
N LEU A 38 1.58 -0.27 -1.89
CA LEU A 38 0.27 -0.81 -1.54
C LEU A 38 -0.45 -1.21 -2.83
N CYS A 39 -0.66 -2.51 -2.97
CA CYS A 39 -1.51 -3.08 -4.02
C CYS A 39 -2.87 -3.44 -3.44
N CYS A 40 -3.92 -3.23 -4.22
CA CYS A 40 -5.28 -3.60 -3.83
C CYS A 40 -5.37 -5.13 -3.66
N PRO A 41 -5.85 -5.65 -2.52
CA PRO A 41 -5.96 -7.09 -2.29
C PRO A 41 -7.03 -7.75 -3.18
N ALA A 42 -7.98 -6.98 -3.70
CA ALA A 42 -9.07 -7.50 -4.52
C ALA A 42 -8.69 -7.69 -6.01
N CYS A 43 -7.89 -6.78 -6.57
CA CYS A 43 -7.58 -6.77 -8.01
C CYS A 43 -6.07 -6.74 -8.32
N GLY A 44 -5.21 -6.58 -7.32
CA GLY A 44 -3.76 -6.46 -7.48
C GLY A 44 -3.29 -5.12 -8.07
N ALA A 45 -4.21 -4.18 -8.35
CA ALA A 45 -3.84 -2.89 -8.91
C ALA A 45 -3.02 -2.08 -7.90
N ARG A 46 -1.99 -1.38 -8.40
CA ARG A 46 -1.15 -0.50 -7.60
C ARG A 46 -1.96 0.73 -7.18
N VAL A 47 -2.12 0.95 -5.88
CA VAL A 47 -2.93 2.05 -5.35
C VAL A 47 -2.05 3.22 -4.93
N LYS A 48 -1.08 2.98 -4.05
CA LYS A 48 -0.20 4.04 -3.56
C LYS A 48 1.16 3.51 -3.15
N THR A 49 2.19 4.32 -3.27
CA THR A 49 3.49 4.04 -2.65
C THR A 49 3.55 4.83 -1.35
N VAL A 50 3.81 4.13 -0.25
CA VAL A 50 3.89 4.73 1.09
C VAL A 50 5.26 4.49 1.68
N PHE A 51 5.74 5.46 2.44
CA PHE A 51 6.93 5.32 3.25
C PHE A 51 6.55 4.60 4.55
N VAL A 52 7.23 3.48 4.84
CA VAL A 52 7.00 2.63 6.02
C VAL A 52 8.24 2.56 6.93
N GLY A 53 9.27 3.35 6.64
CA GLY A 53 10.43 3.46 7.52
C GLY A 53 10.01 3.94 8.91
N ASP A 54 10.39 3.18 9.93
CA ASP A 54 10.39 3.61 11.32
C ASP A 54 11.48 4.68 11.48
N ASP A 55 11.15 5.83 12.07
CA ASP A 55 12.08 6.94 12.34
C ASP A 55 13.11 6.56 13.43
#